data_AF-A0A7S2MUB9-F1
#
_entry.id   AF-A0A7S2MUB9-F1
#
_cell.length_a   1.000
_cell.length_b   1.000
_cell.length_c   1.000
_cell.angle_alpha   90.00
_cell.angle_beta   90.00
_cell.angle_gamma   90.00
#
_symmetry.space_group_name_H-M   'P 1'
#
loop_
_entity.id
_entity.type
_entity.pdbx_description
1 polymer ?
#
loop_
_entity_poly.entity_id
_entity_poly.type
_entity_poly.pdbx_seq_one_letter_code
_entity_poly.pdbx_strand_id
1 'polypeptide(L)'
;AKNDAERKLHRTVLLLLVRSHLIPVAELDAYLAKSTEGGQNPIWVEFTLLFVQTAVLEHIAAPSELPKVIEVLTKIGDGRTPVNQQVSQTYRKPILRLLEELRKPSGGTGQQTHESSTDGGAVDGGSRLHPTHQQSSSISAVSLNNLAEATKRAAEATENTIRNDPPNMKQQVTFLIDSWMRIQGEAVSNEKALAQYLQLLQQNGV
;
A
#
# COMPACT_ATOMS: atom_id res chain seq x y z
N ALA A 1 0.63 -9.71 15.61
CA ALA A 1 1.70 -10.55 15.00
C ALA A 1 1.31 -11.14 13.65
N LYS A 2 0.47 -12.20 13.56
CA LYS A 2 0.06 -12.79 12.25
C LYS A 2 -0.54 -11.75 11.30
N ASN A 3 -1.51 -10.99 11.79
CA ASN A 3 -2.16 -9.96 10.97
C ASN A 3 -1.21 -8.80 10.59
N ASP A 4 -0.13 -8.54 11.34
CA ASP A 4 0.78 -7.43 11.01
C ASP A 4 1.72 -7.83 9.88
N ALA A 5 2.17 -9.08 9.86
CA ALA A 5 2.95 -9.64 8.76
C ALA A 5 2.12 -9.69 7.48
N GLU A 6 0.85 -10.11 7.57
CA GLU A 6 -0.08 -10.12 6.45
C GLU A 6 -0.35 -8.70 5.92
N ARG A 7 -0.57 -7.70 6.80
CA ARG A 7 -0.75 -6.31 6.37
C ARG A 7 0.50 -5.73 5.73
N LYS A 8 1.69 -6.07 6.24
CA LYS A 8 2.96 -5.67 5.63
C LYS A 8 3.11 -6.30 4.25
N LEU A 9 2.89 -7.61 4.14
CA LEU A 9 2.93 -8.32 2.86
C LEU A 9 1.94 -7.72 1.85
N HIS A 10 0.70 -7.50 2.27
CA HIS A 10 -0.33 -6.89 1.43
C HIS A 10 0.11 -5.50 0.92
N ARG A 11 0.63 -4.64 1.80
CA ARG A 11 1.16 -3.33 1.40
C ARG A 11 2.31 -3.45 0.40
N THR A 12 3.26 -4.35 0.66
CA THR A 12 4.40 -4.58 -0.25
C THR A 12 3.94 -5.06 -1.62
N VAL A 13 2.98 -6.00 -1.67
CA VAL A 13 2.41 -6.48 -2.94
C VAL A 13 1.76 -5.34 -3.70
N LEU A 14 0.93 -4.51 -3.06
CA LEU A 14 0.31 -3.36 -3.73
C LEU A 14 1.35 -2.38 -4.27
N LEU A 15 2.40 -2.06 -3.51
CA LEU A 15 3.49 -1.18 -3.97
C LEU A 15 4.22 -1.75 -5.19
N LEU A 16 4.50 -3.06 -5.20
CA LEU A 16 5.15 -3.74 -6.32
C LEU A 16 4.27 -3.77 -7.57
N LEU A 17 2.96 -3.98 -7.40
CA LEU A 17 2.00 -3.96 -8.51
C LEU A 17 1.93 -2.58 -9.15
N VAL A 18 1.88 -1.50 -8.37
CA VAL A 18 1.92 -0.13 -8.91
C VAL A 18 3.25 0.14 -9.62
N ARG A 19 4.37 -0.21 -8.98
CA ARG A 19 5.71 -0.01 -9.55
C ARG A 19 5.93 -0.76 -10.86
N SER A 20 5.27 -1.91 -11.02
CA SER A 20 5.33 -2.74 -12.23
C SER A 20 4.24 -2.37 -13.26
N HIS A 21 3.44 -1.33 -12.99
CA HIS A 21 2.30 -0.92 -13.83
C HIS A 21 1.27 -2.03 -14.08
N LEU A 22 1.15 -2.98 -13.15
CA LEU A 22 0.20 -4.10 -13.23
C LEU A 22 -1.19 -3.75 -12.70
N ILE A 23 -1.32 -2.64 -11.97
CA ILE A 23 -2.61 -2.09 -11.52
C ILE A 23 -2.68 -0.59 -11.81
N PRO A 24 -3.80 -0.08 -12.31
CA PRO A 24 -3.98 1.36 -12.50
C PRO A 24 -3.98 2.10 -11.17
N VAL A 25 -3.17 3.17 -11.06
CA VAL A 25 -3.07 3.98 -9.84
C VAL A 25 -4.43 4.57 -9.45
N ALA A 26 -5.26 4.94 -10.43
CA ALA A 26 -6.60 5.48 -10.20
C ALA A 26 -7.58 4.47 -9.57
N GLU A 27 -7.45 3.17 -9.90
CA GLU A 27 -8.24 2.12 -9.27
C GLU A 27 -7.79 1.89 -7.83
N LEU A 28 -6.48 1.90 -7.60
CA LEU A 28 -5.92 1.77 -6.26
C LEU A 28 -6.29 2.97 -5.37
N ASP A 29 -6.26 4.19 -5.90
CA ASP A 29 -6.72 5.41 -5.23
C ASP A 29 -8.18 5.26 -4.76
N ALA A 30 -9.06 4.79 -5.66
CA ALA A 30 -10.46 4.53 -5.32
C ALA A 30 -10.61 3.44 -4.25
N TYR A 31 -9.83 2.36 -4.36
CA TYR A 31 -9.86 1.23 -3.43
C TYR A 31 -9.41 1.64 -2.02
N LEU A 32 -8.30 2.36 -1.87
CA LEU A 32 -7.77 2.79 -0.59
C LEU A 32 -8.68 3.85 0.06
N ALA A 33 -9.20 4.79 -0.73
CA ALA A 33 -10.14 5.80 -0.24
C ALA A 33 -11.42 5.14 0.30
N LYS A 34 -11.95 4.14 -0.42
CA LYS A 34 -13.12 3.36 0.03
C LYS A 34 -12.82 2.54 1.28
N SER A 35 -11.69 1.83 1.32
CA SER A 35 -11.31 0.95 2.44
C SER A 35 -11.03 1.71 3.74
N THR A 36 -10.63 2.98 3.63
CA THR A 36 -10.44 3.86 4.80
C THR A 36 -11.77 4.23 5.47
N GLU A 37 -12.91 4.05 4.78
CA GLU A 37 -14.26 4.31 5.29
C GLU A 37 -14.43 5.71 5.91
N GLY A 38 -13.69 6.70 5.41
CA GLY A 38 -13.67 8.05 5.99
C GLY A 38 -13.09 8.12 7.41
N GLY A 39 -12.13 7.25 7.74
CA GLY A 39 -11.44 7.25 9.04
C GLY A 39 -12.10 6.42 10.12
N GLN A 40 -13.10 5.60 9.77
CA GLN A 40 -13.78 4.71 10.72
C GLN A 40 -12.88 3.55 11.16
N ASN A 41 -12.11 3.01 10.22
CA ASN A 41 -11.26 1.86 10.45
C ASN A 41 -9.80 2.27 10.70
N PRO A 42 -9.28 2.20 11.94
CA PRO A 42 -7.91 2.61 12.26
C PRO A 42 -6.84 1.83 11.50
N ILE A 43 -7.11 0.56 11.20
CA ILE A 43 -6.17 -0.31 10.50
C ILE A 43 -5.99 0.17 9.07
N TRP A 44 -7.08 0.54 8.40
CA TRP A 44 -7.03 1.07 7.04
C TRP A 44 -6.47 2.50 6.97
N VAL A 45 -6.69 3.32 8.00
CA VAL A 45 -6.05 4.65 8.09
C VAL A 45 -4.54 4.51 8.19
N GLU A 46 -4.04 3.68 9.12
CA GLU A 46 -2.61 3.41 9.27
C GLU A 46 -2.02 2.79 8.00
N PHE A 47 -2.72 1.80 7.43
CA PHE A 47 -2.30 1.13 6.21
C PHE A 47 -2.15 2.11 5.05
N THR A 48 -3.17 2.94 4.82
CA THR A 48 -3.19 3.92 3.72
C THR A 48 -2.15 5.00 3.93
N LEU A 49 -1.98 5.49 5.16
CA LEU A 49 -0.95 6.46 5.51
C LEU A 49 0.45 5.94 5.17
N LEU A 50 0.78 4.73 5.63
CA LEU A 50 2.07 4.10 5.36
C LEU A 50 2.26 3.81 3.87
N PHE A 51 1.21 3.39 3.17
CA PHE A 51 1.25 3.17 1.73
C PHE A 51 1.58 4.46 0.98
N VAL A 52 0.85 5.56 1.23
CA VAL A 52 1.07 6.84 0.54
C VAL A 52 2.45 7.40 0.85
N GLN A 53 2.87 7.33 2.11
CA GLN A 53 4.20 7.78 2.51
C GLN A 53 5.30 7.05 1.72
N THR A 54 5.23 5.72 1.64
CA THR A 54 6.20 4.92 0.86
C THR A 54 6.08 5.19 -0.63
N ALA A 55 4.86 5.22 -1.18
CA ALA A 55 4.63 5.40 -2.61
C ALA A 55 5.16 6.75 -3.12
N VAL A 56 5.02 7.81 -2.32
CA VAL A 56 5.53 9.14 -2.68
C VAL A 56 7.03 9.26 -2.46
N LEU A 57 7.56 8.80 -1.32
CA LEU A 57 9.00 8.88 -1.01
C LEU A 57 9.85 8.05 -1.98
N GLU A 58 9.33 6.90 -2.43
CA GLU A 58 10.03 6.02 -3.38
C GLU A 58 9.71 6.36 -4.86
N HIS A 59 9.00 7.46 -5.11
CA HIS A 59 8.58 7.92 -6.43
C HIS A 59 7.84 6.84 -7.25
N ILE A 60 7.04 6.00 -6.57
CA ILE A 60 6.21 4.97 -7.17
C ILE A 60 4.91 5.57 -7.73
N ALA A 61 4.34 6.55 -7.03
CA ALA A 61 3.16 7.29 -7.48
C ALA A 61 3.28 8.76 -7.06
N ALA A 62 2.91 9.67 -7.97
CA ALA A 62 2.85 11.09 -7.67
C ALA A 62 1.61 11.40 -6.81
N PRO A 63 1.67 12.41 -5.92
CA PRO A 63 0.52 12.80 -5.10
C PRO A 63 -0.71 13.17 -5.93
N SER A 64 -0.50 13.71 -7.14
CA SER A 64 -1.57 14.06 -8.09
C SER A 64 -2.31 12.85 -8.65
N GLU A 65 -1.73 11.64 -8.58
CA GLU A 65 -2.34 10.40 -9.05
C GLU A 65 -3.22 9.73 -7.99
N LEU A 66 -3.16 10.22 -6.73
CA LEU A 66 -3.90 9.69 -5.58
C LEU A 66 -4.90 10.73 -4.98
N PRO A 67 -5.70 11.45 -5.79
CA PRO A 67 -6.49 12.57 -5.29
C PRO A 67 -7.55 12.16 -4.26
N LYS A 68 -8.18 10.99 -4.38
CA LYS A 68 -9.23 10.56 -3.44
C LYS A 68 -8.66 10.20 -2.09
N VAL A 69 -7.52 9.49 -2.07
CA VAL A 69 -6.83 9.16 -0.82
C VAL A 69 -6.34 10.43 -0.12
N ILE A 70 -5.75 11.37 -0.85
CA ILE A 70 -5.31 12.65 -0.27
C ILE A 70 -6.51 13.43 0.31
N GLU A 71 -7.66 13.44 -0.38
CA GLU A 71 -8.87 14.08 0.13
C GLU A 71 -9.36 13.41 1.43
N VAL A 72 -9.41 12.08 1.48
CA VAL A 72 -9.82 11.33 2.67
C VAL A 72 -8.86 11.59 3.84
N LEU A 73 -7.55 11.54 3.62
CA LEU A 73 -6.55 11.84 4.64
C LEU A 73 -6.68 13.29 5.11
N THR A 74 -6.91 14.25 4.22
CA THR A 74 -7.14 15.66 4.59
C THR A 74 -8.37 15.81 5.49
N LYS A 75 -9.49 15.15 5.17
CA LYS A 75 -10.69 15.18 6.01
C LYS A 75 -10.45 14.61 7.40
N ILE A 76 -9.68 13.52 7.51
CA ILE A 76 -9.29 12.92 8.79
C ILE A 76 -8.34 13.85 9.56
N GLY A 77 -7.34 14.42 8.87
CA GLY A 77 -6.38 15.36 9.43
C GLY A 77 -7.03 16.62 10.00
N ASP A 78 -8.03 17.17 9.30
CA ASP A 78 -8.82 18.31 9.76
C ASP A 78 -9.74 17.95 10.95
N GLY A 79 -10.02 16.67 11.19
CA GLY A 79 -10.98 16.22 12.20
C GLY A 79 -12.43 16.40 11.75
N ARG A 80 -12.69 16.51 10.44
CA ARG A 80 -14.04 16.64 9.86
C ARG A 80 -14.80 15.32 9.80
N THR A 81 -14.20 14.22 10.26
CA THR A 81 -14.79 12.88 10.28
C THR A 81 -15.43 12.61 11.64
N PRO A 82 -16.78 12.71 11.76
CA PRO A 82 -17.48 12.69 13.05
C PRO A 82 -17.53 11.30 13.70
N VAL A 83 -17.30 10.24 12.92
CA VAL A 83 -17.61 8.85 13.34
C VAL A 83 -16.55 8.26 14.28
N ASN A 84 -15.30 8.74 14.23
CA ASN A 84 -14.24 8.23 15.10
C ASN A 84 -13.21 9.32 15.48
N GLN A 85 -13.56 10.12 16.50
CA GLN A 85 -12.68 11.18 17.01
C GLN A 85 -11.34 10.65 17.52
N GLN A 86 -11.32 9.46 18.12
CA GLN A 86 -10.09 8.88 18.67
C GLN A 86 -9.09 8.54 17.56
N VAL A 87 -9.55 7.88 16.49
CA VAL A 87 -8.71 7.58 15.31
C VAL A 87 -8.21 8.87 14.67
N SER A 88 -9.11 9.85 14.51
CA SER A 88 -8.73 11.15 13.97
C SER A 88 -7.63 11.80 14.82
N GLN A 89 -7.71 11.78 16.15
CA GLN A 89 -6.67 12.34 17.02
C GLN A 89 -5.34 11.57 16.96
N THR A 90 -5.37 10.24 16.93
CA THR A 90 -4.15 9.41 16.86
C THR A 90 -3.38 9.66 15.57
N TYR A 91 -4.06 9.72 14.43
CA TYR A 91 -3.41 9.83 13.13
C TYR A 91 -3.31 11.26 12.59
N ARG A 92 -3.93 12.25 13.23
CA ARG A 92 -3.89 13.67 12.82
C ARG A 92 -2.46 14.18 12.61
N LYS A 93 -1.58 14.03 13.61
CA LYS A 93 -0.19 14.53 13.51
C LYS A 93 0.58 13.88 12.35
N PRO A 94 0.60 12.54 12.22
CA PRO A 94 1.21 11.88 11.05
C PRO A 94 0.64 12.30 9.71
N ILE A 95 -0.70 12.41 9.60
CA ILE A 95 -1.38 12.82 8.37
C ILE A 95 -1.00 14.24 7.97
N LEU A 96 -1.04 15.20 8.91
CA LEU A 96 -0.67 16.59 8.62
C LEU A 96 0.79 16.72 8.20
N ARG A 97 1.70 15.94 8.83
CA ARG A 97 3.10 15.90 8.42
C ARG A 97 3.24 15.38 6.99
N LEU A 98 2.56 14.28 6.65
CA LEU A 98 2.58 13.75 5.29
C LEU A 98 2.07 14.79 4.31
N LEU A 99 0.89 15.39 4.54
CA LEU A 99 0.31 16.39 3.65
C LEU A 99 1.22 17.61 3.44
N GLU A 100 1.95 18.04 4.47
CA GLU A 100 2.96 19.09 4.36
C GLU A 100 4.17 18.66 3.51
N GLU A 101 4.64 17.42 3.68
CA GLU A 101 5.69 16.83 2.84
C GLU A 101 5.25 16.72 1.36
N LEU A 102 3.97 16.44 1.09
CA LEU A 102 3.42 16.42 -0.27
C LEU A 102 3.31 17.83 -0.88
N ARG A 103 3.11 18.85 -0.03
CA ARG A 103 2.97 20.25 -0.47
C ARG A 103 4.30 20.90 -0.79
N LYS A 104 5.38 20.48 -0.14
CA LYS A 104 6.74 20.89 -0.51
C LYS A 104 7.14 20.09 -1.74
N PRO A 105 7.18 20.68 -2.94
CA PRO A 105 7.82 19.99 -4.05
C PRO A 105 9.24 19.68 -3.59
N SER A 106 9.65 18.41 -3.67
CA SER A 106 11.04 18.02 -3.45
C SER A 106 11.90 18.76 -4.49
N GLY A 107 12.35 19.94 -4.10
CA GLY A 107 13.01 20.93 -4.92
C GLY A 107 14.13 21.54 -4.11
N GLY A 108 15.34 21.02 -4.35
CA GLY A 108 16.59 21.68 -4.01
C GLY A 108 17.06 21.52 -2.57
N THR A 109 17.75 20.43 -2.27
CA THR A 109 18.84 20.44 -1.28
C THR A 109 20.02 21.21 -1.90
N GLY A 110 19.85 22.52 -2.06
CA GLY A 110 20.84 23.43 -2.62
C GLY A 110 21.10 24.58 -1.65
N GLN A 111 22.28 24.56 -1.03
CA GLN A 111 23.04 25.68 -0.46
C GLN A 111 22.26 26.93 0.01
N GLN A 112 22.35 27.22 1.31
CA GLN A 112 22.67 28.58 1.75
C GLN A 112 23.43 28.57 3.09
N THR A 113 24.73 28.76 2.95
CA THR A 113 25.69 29.21 3.94
C THR A 113 25.58 30.72 4.13
N HIS A 114 25.62 31.17 5.39
CA HIS A 114 25.90 32.53 5.92
C HIS A 114 24.83 33.61 5.60
N GLU A 115 24.48 34.58 6.47
CA GLU A 115 25.30 35.48 7.29
C GLU A 115 24.57 36.03 8.54
N SER A 116 25.39 36.51 9.48
CA SER A 116 25.19 36.87 10.88
C SER A 116 24.41 38.16 11.17
N SER A 117 23.95 38.33 12.42
CA SER A 117 24.04 39.58 13.20
C SER A 117 23.69 39.39 14.69
N THR A 118 24.64 39.75 15.58
CA THR A 118 24.50 40.46 16.89
C THR A 118 23.58 39.86 17.98
N ASP A 119 23.80 39.90 19.29
CA ASP A 119 24.71 40.55 20.27
C ASP A 119 24.48 39.82 21.62
N GLY A 120 25.30 40.09 22.64
CA GLY A 120 25.51 39.28 23.85
C GLY A 120 24.38 39.14 24.89
N GLY A 121 24.69 38.42 25.98
CA GLY A 121 23.83 38.29 27.16
C GLY A 121 24.04 36.99 27.92
N ALA A 122 24.47 37.09 29.17
CA ALA A 122 24.80 36.00 30.07
C ALA A 122 23.58 35.33 30.74
N VAL A 123 23.84 34.13 31.30
CA VAL A 123 23.16 33.40 32.39
C VAL A 123 21.64 33.15 32.33
N ASP A 124 21.23 31.87 32.26
CA ASP A 124 20.57 31.17 33.38
C ASP A 124 20.25 29.72 32.99
N GLY A 125 20.43 28.79 33.93
CA GLY A 125 20.25 27.36 33.74
C GLY A 125 18.76 26.98 33.80
N GLY A 126 18.21 26.51 32.68
CA GLY A 126 16.84 26.03 32.62
C GLY A 126 16.59 25.13 31.42
N SER A 127 16.65 23.81 31.66
CA SER A 127 16.02 22.71 30.94
C SER A 127 15.61 22.96 29.48
N ARG A 128 16.40 22.45 28.52
CA ARG A 128 15.95 22.24 27.14
C ARG A 128 16.35 20.85 26.68
N LEU A 129 15.44 19.91 26.87
CA LEU A 129 15.46 18.60 26.24
C LEU A 129 15.61 18.78 24.73
N HIS A 130 16.76 18.37 24.24
CA HIS A 130 17.10 18.25 22.84
C HIS A 130 16.35 17.01 22.29
N PRO A 131 15.35 17.12 21.39
CA PRO A 131 14.86 15.96 20.68
C PRO A 131 15.89 15.65 19.60
N THR A 132 16.70 14.63 19.83
CA THR A 132 17.55 14.02 18.82
C THR A 132 16.67 13.48 17.69
N HIS A 133 16.62 14.21 16.58
CA HIS A 133 16.21 13.71 15.28
C HIS A 133 17.14 12.56 14.86
N GLN A 134 16.78 11.32 15.21
CA GLN A 134 17.46 10.10 14.71
C GLN A 134 16.45 8.94 14.53
N GLN A 135 15.35 9.21 13.84
CA GLN A 135 14.54 8.16 13.21
C GLN A 135 14.42 8.43 11.72
N SER A 136 15.57 8.44 11.06
CA SER A 136 15.65 8.12 9.65
C SER A 136 15.59 6.60 9.53
N SER A 137 14.60 6.11 8.81
CA SER A 137 14.42 4.70 8.47
C SER A 137 15.58 4.22 7.60
N SER A 138 16.71 3.88 8.21
CA SER A 138 17.74 3.10 7.51
C SER A 138 17.29 1.66 7.49
N ILE A 139 16.84 1.21 6.32
CA ILE A 139 16.64 -0.21 6.04
C ILE A 139 17.98 -0.90 6.39
N SER A 140 17.99 -1.75 7.42
CA SER A 140 19.22 -2.37 7.87
C SER A 140 19.72 -3.35 6.80
N ALA A 141 21.03 -3.54 6.66
CA ALA A 141 21.61 -4.50 5.71
C ALA A 141 21.00 -5.92 5.89
N VAL A 142 20.64 -6.26 7.12
CA VAL A 142 19.91 -7.49 7.47
C VAL A 142 18.51 -7.52 6.87
N SER A 143 17.78 -6.40 6.89
CA SER A 143 16.43 -6.32 6.28
C SER A 143 16.49 -6.43 4.76
N LEU A 144 17.51 -5.87 4.11
CA LEU A 144 17.74 -6.03 2.68
C LEU A 144 18.10 -7.47 2.32
N ASN A 145 18.96 -8.11 3.11
CA ASN A 145 19.32 -9.51 2.90
C ASN A 145 18.12 -10.45 3.07
N ASN A 146 17.30 -10.21 4.10
CA ASN A 146 16.06 -10.96 4.32
C ASN A 146 15.06 -10.75 3.17
N LEU A 147 14.96 -9.54 2.61
CA LEU A 147 14.10 -9.26 1.46
C LEU A 147 14.61 -9.95 0.19
N ALA A 148 15.92 -9.91 -0.06
CA ALA A 148 16.55 -10.59 -1.19
C ALA A 148 16.34 -12.11 -1.11
N GLU A 149 16.51 -12.69 0.08
CA GLU A 149 16.31 -14.11 0.32
C GLU A 149 14.83 -14.52 0.19
N ALA A 150 13.91 -13.68 0.68
CA ALA A 150 12.47 -13.90 0.48
C ALA A 150 12.08 -13.84 -1.00
N THR A 151 12.65 -12.89 -1.76
CA THR A 151 12.41 -12.76 -3.21
C THR A 151 12.93 -13.98 -3.96
N LYS A 152 14.12 -14.47 -3.60
CA LYS A 152 14.70 -15.69 -4.16
C LYS A 152 13.82 -16.92 -3.89
N ARG A 153 13.37 -17.13 -2.65
CA ARG A 153 12.47 -18.25 -2.33
C ARG A 153 11.13 -18.17 -3.04
N ALA A 154 10.58 -16.96 -3.24
CA ALA A 154 9.35 -16.77 -4.00
C ALA A 154 9.53 -17.11 -5.49
N ALA A 155 10.67 -16.73 -6.08
CA ALA A 155 11.00 -17.10 -7.45
C ALA A 155 11.18 -18.62 -7.60
N GLU A 156 11.91 -19.26 -6.67
CA GLU A 156 12.10 -20.71 -6.65
C GLU A 156 10.79 -21.48 -6.45
N ALA A 157 9.90 -21.00 -5.58
CA ALA A 157 8.58 -21.59 -5.39
C ALA A 157 7.73 -21.48 -6.66
N THR A 158 7.78 -20.33 -7.35
CA THR A 158 7.05 -20.11 -8.61
C THR A 158 7.59 -21.01 -9.72
N GLU A 159 8.92 -21.10 -9.85
CA GLU A 159 9.58 -21.98 -10.81
C GLU A 159 9.28 -23.46 -10.53
N ASN A 160 9.29 -23.87 -9.26
CA ASN A 160 8.89 -25.21 -8.87
C ASN A 160 7.43 -25.49 -9.21
N THR A 161 6.51 -24.56 -9.01
CA THR A 161 5.11 -24.75 -9.45
C THR A 161 5.03 -24.92 -10.97
N ILE A 162 5.69 -24.04 -11.73
CA ILE A 162 5.70 -24.12 -13.21
C ILE A 162 6.33 -25.43 -13.71
N ARG A 163 7.36 -25.93 -13.01
CA ARG A 163 8.08 -27.16 -13.37
C ARG A 163 7.32 -28.44 -12.98
N ASN A 164 6.51 -28.36 -11.93
CA ASN A 164 5.67 -29.47 -11.46
C ASN A 164 4.27 -29.47 -12.10
N ASP A 165 3.88 -28.40 -12.79
CA ASP A 165 2.64 -28.36 -13.55
C ASP A 165 2.67 -29.41 -14.68
N PRO A 166 1.66 -30.29 -14.75
CA PRO A 166 1.45 -31.15 -15.91
C PRO A 166 1.41 -30.30 -17.19
N PRO A 167 1.98 -30.77 -18.31
CA PRO A 167 2.09 -30.00 -19.55
C PRO A 167 0.73 -29.56 -20.13
N ASN A 168 -0.37 -30.16 -19.67
CA ASN A 168 -1.75 -29.84 -20.05
C ASN A 168 -2.51 -28.99 -19.02
N MET A 169 -1.96 -28.69 -17.84
CA MET A 169 -2.71 -28.02 -16.76
C MET A 169 -3.13 -26.59 -17.15
N LYS A 170 -2.22 -25.84 -17.81
CA LYS A 170 -2.57 -24.52 -18.36
C LYS A 170 -3.70 -24.59 -19.39
N GLN A 171 -3.72 -25.63 -20.23
CA GLN A 171 -4.77 -25.83 -21.22
C GLN A 171 -6.10 -26.22 -20.55
N GLN A 172 -6.07 -27.08 -19.52
CA GLN A 172 -7.24 -27.45 -18.73
C GLN A 172 -7.85 -26.26 -18.00
N VAL A 173 -7.03 -25.46 -17.31
CA VAL A 173 -7.50 -24.23 -16.63
C VAL A 173 -8.04 -23.22 -17.64
N THR A 174 -7.37 -23.04 -18.78
CA THR A 174 -7.86 -22.16 -19.85
C THR A 174 -9.21 -22.63 -20.39
N PHE A 175 -9.37 -23.93 -20.61
CA PHE A 175 -10.63 -24.52 -21.07
C PHE A 175 -11.76 -24.36 -20.04
N LEU A 176 -11.47 -24.57 -18.75
CA LEU A 176 -12.44 -24.37 -17.66
C LEU A 176 -12.88 -22.91 -17.58
N ILE A 177 -11.95 -21.96 -17.67
CA ILE A 177 -12.27 -20.53 -17.63
C ILE A 177 -13.03 -20.09 -18.88
N ASP A 178 -12.67 -20.57 -20.08
CA ASP A 178 -13.44 -20.29 -21.31
C ASP A 178 -14.87 -20.84 -21.21
N SER A 179 -15.03 -22.06 -20.72
CA SER A 179 -16.33 -22.68 -20.47
C SER A 179 -17.15 -21.88 -19.44
N TRP A 180 -16.53 -21.42 -18.36
CA TRP A 180 -17.19 -20.60 -17.35
C TRP A 180 -17.62 -19.23 -17.87
N MET A 181 -16.77 -18.55 -18.64
CA MET A 181 -17.06 -17.25 -19.24
C MET A 181 -18.24 -17.32 -20.22
N ARG A 182 -18.32 -18.40 -21.02
CA ARG A 182 -19.47 -18.67 -21.90
C ARG A 182 -20.76 -18.86 -21.10
N ILE A 183 -20.69 -19.60 -19.99
CA ILE A 183 -21.85 -19.84 -19.13
C ILE A 183 -22.29 -18.57 -18.42
N GLN A 184 -21.38 -17.70 -17.98
CA GLN A 184 -21.74 -16.39 -17.40
C GLN A 184 -22.62 -15.53 -18.33
N GLY A 185 -22.41 -15.62 -19.65
CA GLY A 185 -23.26 -14.96 -20.65
C GLY A 185 -24.68 -15.54 -20.77
N GLU A 186 -24.87 -16.82 -20.43
CA GLU A 186 -26.15 -17.56 -20.50
C GLU A 186 -26.80 -17.81 -19.12
N ALA A 187 -26.07 -17.56 -18.03
CA ALA A 187 -26.36 -18.03 -16.67
C ALA A 187 -27.59 -17.38 -16.02
N VAL A 188 -28.12 -16.28 -16.55
CA VAL A 188 -29.38 -15.71 -16.03
C VAL A 188 -30.58 -16.61 -16.36
N SER A 189 -30.46 -17.54 -17.32
CA SER A 189 -31.59 -18.39 -17.75
C SER A 189 -31.33 -19.90 -17.77
N ASN A 190 -30.09 -20.38 -17.55
CA ASN A 190 -29.73 -21.78 -17.81
C ASN A 190 -29.08 -22.50 -16.60
N GLU A 191 -29.87 -22.87 -15.60
CA GLU A 191 -29.46 -23.73 -14.46
C GLU A 191 -28.84 -25.07 -14.91
N LYS A 192 -29.27 -25.60 -16.07
CA LYS A 192 -28.71 -26.82 -16.66
C LYS A 192 -27.25 -26.64 -17.11
N ALA A 193 -26.89 -25.45 -17.60
CA ALA A 193 -25.51 -25.16 -18.02
C ALA A 193 -24.58 -25.06 -16.80
N LEU A 194 -25.07 -24.48 -15.69
CA LEU A 194 -24.36 -24.47 -14.42
C LEU A 194 -24.10 -25.91 -13.91
N ALA A 195 -25.12 -26.77 -13.95
CA ALA A 195 -24.99 -28.17 -13.52
C ALA A 195 -23.96 -28.95 -14.36
N GLN A 196 -23.92 -28.72 -15.68
CA GLN A 196 -22.94 -29.33 -16.58
C GLN A 196 -21.51 -28.83 -16.31
N TYR A 197 -21.33 -27.56 -15.94
CA TYR A 197 -20.03 -27.02 -15.56
C TYR A 197 -19.52 -27.57 -14.22
N LEU A 198 -20.41 -27.74 -13.24
CA LEU A 198 -20.06 -28.38 -11.97
C LEU A 198 -19.59 -29.83 -12.18
N GLN A 199 -20.22 -30.57 -13.09
CA GLN A 199 -19.77 -31.91 -13.49
C GLN A 199 -18.39 -31.88 -14.15
N LEU A 200 -18.12 -30.85 -14.98
CA LEU A 200 -16.84 -30.68 -15.65
C LEU A 200 -15.70 -30.37 -14.67
N LEU A 201 -15.96 -29.56 -13.64
CA LEU A 201 -15.01 -29.29 -12.55
C LEU A 201 -14.66 -30.59 -11.81
N GLN A 202 -15.68 -31.36 -11.43
CA GLN A 202 -15.51 -32.62 -10.72
C GLN A 202 -14.71 -33.66 -11.52
N GLN A 203 -14.88 -33.70 -12.86
CA GLN A 203 -14.11 -34.58 -13.74
C GLN A 203 -12.65 -34.15 -13.90
N ASN A 204 -12.36 -32.85 -13.79
CA ASN A 204 -11.00 -32.32 -13.82
C ASN A 204 -10.32 -32.34 -12.43
N GLY A 205 -10.97 -32.93 -11.42
CA GLY A 205 -10.41 -33.08 -10.07
C GLY A 205 -10.32 -31.77 -9.29
N VAL A 206 -11.12 -30.76 -9.67
CA VAL A 206 -11.22 -29.44 -9.05
C VAL A 206 -12.51 -29.33 -8.24
#